data_AF-A0A7S0S7P8-F1
#
_entry.id   AF-A0A7S0S7P8-F1
#
_cell.length_a   1.000
_cell.length_b   1.000
_cell.length_c   1.000
_cell.angle_alpha   90.00
_cell.angle_beta   90.00
_cell.angle_gamma   90.00
#
_symmetry.space_group_name_H-M   'P 1'
#
loop_
_entity.id
_entity.type
_entity.pdbx_description
1 polymer ?
#
loop_
_entity_poly.entity_id
_entity_poly.type
_entity_poly.pdbx_seq_one_letter_code
_entity_poly.pdbx_strand_id
1 'polypeptide(L)'
;KRGTFHASSLGMSLDPHHVHNFWGVSPGLDLKALVRAARQTAAVASGPEEAYPGASDGDDPGGVEGNKGSAGGDGARGDVGDDDAGGSRSRGQLAGGSDSNRDPDPLTVLLVGTGDPRHVFTTLSRAHRHGNADQPLHFYVHESNMVEVARHVLLLAILMTDDLPPTDRMERFLEVFMNATVRDSTAELVERHARWLEASVGAVFAGEANAPGAATHPATNVFDFSLLRFKEKDELMDCFRSWSRAVPFDMDMARDRRQRKYYDDRFDHRRNLVDWDYHMRVEAAGAGVIHFKHFAQWRLAGVAYPVREATYPAPNRTLVGYARGTTREFKDRNMDDKGRTVDSRGYWGDIINSPYHCFGTSAEEPSLFK
;
A
#
# COMPACT_ATOMS: atom_id res chain seq x y z
N LYS A 1 -11.91 29.85 -26.60
CA LYS A 1 -11.32 30.04 -25.25
C LYS A 1 -11.13 28.65 -24.64
N ARG A 2 -9.93 28.07 -24.77
CA ARG A 2 -9.58 26.77 -24.18
C ARG A 2 -9.29 27.00 -22.69
N GLY A 3 -10.13 26.45 -21.82
CA GLY A 3 -9.94 26.49 -20.37
C GLY A 3 -9.09 25.31 -19.92
N THR A 4 -7.90 25.60 -19.43
CA THR A 4 -7.01 24.67 -18.72
C THR A 4 -7.66 24.26 -17.40
N PHE A 5 -7.96 22.96 -17.24
CA PHE A 5 -8.33 22.38 -15.95
C PHE A 5 -7.08 22.30 -15.07
N HIS A 6 -7.02 23.10 -14.02
CA HIS A 6 -6.10 22.87 -12.91
C HIS A 6 -6.67 21.74 -12.05
N ALA A 7 -5.92 20.64 -11.94
CA ALA A 7 -6.14 19.61 -10.94
C ALA A 7 -5.77 20.21 -9.58
N SER A 8 -6.73 20.87 -8.94
CA SER A 8 -6.61 21.23 -7.54
C SER A 8 -6.64 19.93 -6.72
N SER A 9 -5.48 19.56 -6.19
CA SER A 9 -5.35 18.56 -5.14
C SER A 9 -6.31 18.92 -4.00
N LEU A 10 -7.41 18.18 -3.88
CA LEU A 10 -8.24 18.17 -2.68
C LEU A 10 -7.37 17.60 -1.56
N GLY A 11 -6.64 18.49 -0.89
CA GLY A 11 -5.96 18.19 0.35
C GLY A 11 -7.00 17.81 1.39
N MET A 12 -7.20 16.52 1.59
CA MET A 12 -7.77 16.02 2.83
C MET A 12 -6.86 16.53 3.96
N SER A 13 -7.34 17.50 4.74
CA SER A 13 -6.70 17.89 5.99
C SER A 13 -6.66 16.66 6.90
N LEU A 14 -5.47 16.09 7.06
CA LEU A 14 -5.20 14.95 7.92
C LEU A 14 -5.15 15.47 9.36
N ASP A 15 -6.16 15.12 10.15
CA ASP A 15 -6.17 15.39 11.58
C ASP A 15 -5.06 14.54 12.26
N PRO A 16 -4.10 15.17 12.97
CA PRO A 16 -3.02 14.47 13.65
C PRO A 16 -3.47 13.66 14.87
N HIS A 17 -4.74 13.67 15.26
CA HIS A 17 -5.31 12.69 16.20
C HIS A 17 -5.82 11.41 15.52
N HIS A 18 -5.79 11.38 14.18
CA HIS A 18 -6.18 10.25 13.33
C HIS A 18 -4.97 9.57 12.66
N VAL A 19 -3.79 9.57 13.30
CA VAL A 19 -2.51 9.01 12.80
C VAL A 19 -2.56 7.51 12.45
N HIS A 20 -3.68 6.84 12.68
CA HIS A 20 -3.90 5.52 12.14
C HIS A 20 -4.75 5.62 10.88
N ASN A 21 -4.07 5.85 9.75
CA ASN A 21 -4.59 5.66 8.40
C ASN A 21 -5.01 4.19 8.25
N PHE A 22 -6.21 3.84 8.70
CA PHE A 22 -6.62 2.45 8.83
C PHE A 22 -7.51 2.04 7.66
N TRP A 23 -6.93 1.17 6.82
CA TRP A 23 -7.54 0.26 5.84
C TRP A 23 -8.23 0.92 4.63
N GLY A 24 -7.69 0.66 3.44
CA GLY A 24 -8.37 0.90 2.16
C GLY A 24 -7.97 2.15 1.38
N VAL A 25 -7.17 3.06 1.96
CA VAL A 25 -6.61 4.23 1.25
C VAL A 25 -5.11 4.01 1.01
N SER A 26 -4.80 3.12 0.08
CA SER A 26 -3.46 3.04 -0.50
C SER A 26 -3.47 3.68 -1.89
N PRO A 27 -3.08 4.97 -2.00
CA PRO A 27 -2.74 5.52 -3.30
C PRO A 27 -1.45 4.83 -3.76
N GLY A 28 -1.53 4.09 -4.87
CA GLY A 28 -0.33 3.57 -5.51
C GLY A 28 0.58 4.73 -5.90
N LEU A 29 1.73 4.85 -5.24
CA LEU A 29 2.70 5.90 -5.51
C LEU A 29 3.72 5.39 -6.54
N ASP A 30 3.74 5.98 -7.74
CA ASP A 30 4.86 5.77 -8.65
C ASP A 30 6.08 6.53 -8.11
N LEU A 31 6.89 5.83 -7.32
CA LEU A 31 8.12 6.36 -6.74
C LEU A 31 9.11 6.86 -7.81
N LYS A 32 9.12 6.27 -9.01
CA LYS A 32 10.00 6.75 -10.10
C LYS A 32 9.52 8.09 -10.63
N ALA A 33 8.21 8.24 -10.84
CA ALA A 33 7.62 9.52 -11.24
C ALA A 33 7.80 10.58 -10.14
N LEU A 34 7.57 10.23 -8.87
CA LEU A 34 7.71 11.14 -7.74
C LEU A 34 9.17 11.59 -7.54
N VAL A 35 10.13 10.66 -7.62
CA VAL A 35 11.57 10.98 -7.52
C VAL A 35 12.03 11.82 -8.71
N ARG A 36 11.52 11.54 -9.93
CA ARG A 36 11.80 12.41 -11.10
C ARG A 36 11.24 13.81 -10.89
N ALA A 37 9.99 13.93 -10.43
CA ALA A 37 9.36 15.22 -10.15
C ALA A 37 10.11 15.98 -9.05
N ALA A 38 10.46 15.33 -7.94
CA ALA A 38 11.22 15.92 -6.84
C ALA A 38 12.63 16.37 -7.25
N ARG A 39 13.31 15.59 -8.11
CA ARG A 39 14.61 15.98 -8.68
C ARG A 39 14.49 17.17 -9.62
N GLN A 40 13.41 17.25 -10.39
CA GLN A 40 13.13 18.39 -11.27
C GLN A 40 12.83 19.66 -10.47
N THR A 41 12.03 19.59 -9.39
CA THR A 41 11.80 20.75 -8.51
C THR A 41 13.06 21.14 -7.74
N ALA A 42 13.89 20.19 -7.31
CA ALA A 42 15.18 20.50 -6.68
C ALA A 42 16.15 21.19 -7.66
N ALA A 43 16.18 20.76 -8.93
CA ALA A 43 17.01 21.38 -9.97
C ALA A 43 16.55 22.79 -10.36
N VAL A 44 15.24 23.07 -10.27
CA VAL A 44 14.66 24.41 -10.50
C VAL A 44 14.89 25.34 -9.30
N ALA A 45 14.95 24.80 -8.08
CA ALA A 45 15.30 25.56 -6.88
C ALA A 45 16.78 25.96 -6.85
N SER A 46 17.64 25.23 -7.57
CA SER A 46 19.06 25.56 -7.78
C SER A 46 19.28 26.24 -9.15
N GLY A 47 18.60 27.37 -9.37
CA GLY A 47 18.88 28.30 -10.48
C GLY A 47 20.15 29.14 -10.24
N PRO A 48 20.79 29.66 -11.29
CA PRO A 48 22.17 30.13 -11.26
C PRO A 48 22.34 31.37 -10.38
N GLU A 49 23.47 31.45 -9.66
CA GLU A 49 23.95 32.68 -9.01
C GLU A 49 23.85 33.85 -10.00
N GLU A 50 22.94 34.78 -9.72
CA GLU A 50 22.88 36.07 -10.41
C GLU A 50 24.15 36.85 -10.07
N ALA A 51 25.07 36.93 -11.04
CA ALA A 51 26.17 37.87 -11.00
C ALA A 51 25.60 39.30 -11.04
N TYR A 52 25.73 40.01 -9.92
CA TYR A 52 25.39 41.44 -9.81
C TYR A 52 26.31 42.29 -10.72
N PRO A 53 25.77 43.26 -11.48
CA PRO A 53 26.59 44.20 -12.23
C PRO A 53 26.94 45.45 -11.38
N GLY A 54 28.22 45.77 -11.32
CA GLY A 54 28.72 47.15 -11.21
C GLY A 54 29.06 47.67 -9.80
N ALA A 55 30.35 47.67 -9.47
CA ALA A 55 30.98 48.72 -8.68
C ALA A 55 32.35 49.03 -9.30
N SER A 56 32.64 50.31 -9.43
CA SER A 56 33.63 50.90 -10.34
C SER A 56 35.04 51.05 -9.74
N ASP A 57 35.96 51.36 -10.65
CA ASP A 57 37.19 52.14 -10.51
C ASP A 57 38.45 51.54 -9.85
N GLY A 58 39.57 51.61 -10.59
CA GLY A 58 40.91 51.68 -10.01
C GLY A 58 42.02 50.93 -10.74
N ASP A 59 42.63 51.61 -11.71
CA ASP A 59 44.07 51.56 -12.08
C ASP A 59 44.71 50.31 -12.72
N ASP A 60 45.06 50.49 -13.99
CA ASP A 60 46.18 49.89 -14.76
C ASP A 60 47.54 50.40 -14.17
N PRO A 61 48.73 49.77 -14.36
CA PRO A 61 49.26 49.38 -15.67
C PRO A 61 50.08 48.06 -15.76
N GLY A 62 50.09 47.46 -16.96
CA GLY A 62 51.37 47.08 -17.59
C GLY A 62 51.45 45.77 -18.41
N GLY A 63 51.36 45.90 -19.74
CA GLY A 63 52.16 45.20 -20.78
C GLY A 63 51.97 43.67 -20.97
N VAL A 64 52.06 43.05 -22.14
CA VAL A 64 52.63 43.35 -23.47
C VAL A 64 52.03 42.36 -24.48
N GLU A 65 51.73 42.87 -25.70
CA GLU A 65 51.75 42.31 -27.08
C GLU A 65 51.94 40.78 -27.32
N GLY A 66 51.42 40.12 -28.36
CA GLY A 66 50.83 40.54 -29.65
C GLY A 66 50.31 39.31 -30.43
N ASN A 67 49.22 39.48 -31.21
CA ASN A 67 49.17 39.57 -32.69
C ASN A 67 49.06 38.21 -33.42
N LYS A 68 47.84 37.76 -33.76
CA LYS A 68 47.13 37.84 -35.07
C LYS A 68 47.88 37.29 -36.30
N GLY A 69 47.22 36.37 -36.99
CA GLY A 69 47.42 36.06 -38.40
C GLY A 69 46.09 35.61 -39.03
N SER A 70 45.62 36.37 -40.02
CA SER A 70 44.39 36.20 -40.80
C SER A 70 44.75 36.02 -42.26
N ALA A 71 44.10 35.09 -42.96
CA ALA A 71 43.79 35.10 -44.40
C ALA A 71 42.79 33.93 -44.61
N GLY A 72 41.64 34.02 -45.28
CA GLY A 72 41.23 34.91 -46.37
C GLY A 72 41.35 34.15 -47.70
N GLY A 73 40.22 33.75 -48.31
CA GLY A 73 40.20 33.24 -49.68
C GLY A 73 39.02 32.34 -50.05
N ASP A 74 38.00 32.95 -50.66
CA ASP A 74 37.06 32.52 -51.73
C ASP A 74 37.32 31.13 -52.36
N GLY A 75 36.35 30.29 -52.74
CA GLY A 75 35.01 30.53 -53.29
C GLY A 75 34.95 29.96 -54.71
N ALA A 76 34.24 28.83 -54.94
CA ALA A 76 33.65 28.50 -56.26
C ALA A 76 32.74 27.26 -56.22
N ARG A 77 31.64 27.41 -56.95
CA ARG A 77 30.50 26.54 -57.25
C ARG A 77 30.84 25.15 -57.84
N GLY A 78 29.92 24.21 -57.62
CA GLY A 78 29.75 23.01 -58.46
C GLY A 78 28.59 22.14 -57.96
N ASP A 79 27.44 22.25 -58.61
CA ASP A 79 26.25 21.40 -58.47
C ASP A 79 26.20 20.48 -59.70
N VAL A 80 26.20 19.15 -59.53
CA VAL A 80 25.67 18.12 -60.46
C VAL A 80 25.47 16.83 -59.66
N GLY A 81 24.30 16.20 -59.83
CA GLY A 81 23.89 14.98 -59.15
C GLY A 81 24.23 13.66 -59.86
N ASP A 82 23.51 12.64 -59.37
CA ASP A 82 23.36 11.24 -59.82
C ASP A 82 24.60 10.32 -59.73
N ASP A 83 24.49 9.25 -58.92
CA ASP A 83 24.41 7.88 -59.44
C ASP A 83 24.45 6.79 -58.35
N ASP A 84 23.61 5.77 -58.58
CA ASP A 84 23.52 4.46 -57.95
C ASP A 84 24.86 3.71 -57.83
N ALA A 85 25.05 2.95 -56.75
CA ALA A 85 25.72 1.63 -56.80
C ALA A 85 25.56 0.83 -55.50
N GLY A 86 24.90 -0.32 -55.62
CA GLY A 86 24.93 -1.38 -54.62
C GLY A 86 26.30 -2.05 -54.48
N GLY A 87 26.55 -2.62 -53.30
CA GLY A 87 27.78 -3.35 -53.01
C GLY A 87 27.66 -4.22 -51.76
N SER A 88 27.08 -5.40 -51.93
CA SER A 88 27.11 -6.50 -50.96
C SER A 88 28.52 -7.11 -50.89
N ARG A 89 29.05 -7.36 -49.68
CA ARG A 89 30.04 -8.39 -49.28
C ARG A 89 30.37 -8.20 -47.78
N SER A 90 29.80 -9.01 -46.90
CA SER A 90 30.26 -10.34 -46.46
C SER A 90 31.09 -10.32 -45.18
N ARG A 91 30.47 -10.85 -44.11
CA ARG A 91 31.03 -11.80 -43.14
C ARG A 91 32.21 -11.33 -42.27
N GLY A 92 31.86 -10.62 -41.18
CA GLY A 92 32.58 -10.66 -39.91
C GLY A 92 31.78 -11.47 -38.91
N GLN A 93 32.01 -12.77 -38.87
CA GLN A 93 31.44 -13.70 -37.91
C GLN A 93 32.21 -13.54 -36.59
N LEU A 94 31.72 -12.67 -35.69
CA LEU A 94 32.17 -12.64 -34.30
C LEU A 94 31.27 -13.56 -33.50
N ALA A 95 31.89 -14.61 -32.98
CA ALA A 95 31.34 -15.48 -31.96
C ALA A 95 30.91 -14.63 -30.74
N GLY A 96 29.61 -14.55 -30.51
CA GLY A 96 29.00 -14.13 -29.26
C GLY A 96 28.02 -15.22 -28.87
N GLY A 97 28.25 -15.85 -27.72
CA GLY A 97 27.53 -17.03 -27.28
C GLY A 97 26.01 -16.86 -27.30
N SER A 98 25.32 -17.97 -27.52
CA SER A 98 23.88 -18.10 -27.35
C SER A 98 23.48 -17.68 -25.94
N ASP A 99 22.99 -16.44 -25.79
CA ASP A 99 22.32 -15.94 -24.58
C ASP A 99 20.86 -16.47 -24.55
N SER A 100 20.71 -17.77 -24.80
CA SER A 100 19.45 -18.48 -24.62
C SER A 100 19.47 -19.07 -23.22
N ASN A 101 18.60 -18.53 -22.35
CA ASN A 101 18.31 -18.97 -20.98
C ASN A 101 18.91 -18.11 -19.84
N ARG A 102 18.78 -16.78 -19.91
CA ARG A 102 18.72 -15.98 -18.67
C ARG A 102 17.28 -15.97 -18.17
N ASP A 103 17.06 -16.47 -16.97
CA ASP A 103 15.79 -16.27 -16.28
C ASP A 103 15.47 -14.76 -16.25
N PRO A 104 14.22 -14.36 -16.51
CA PRO A 104 13.85 -12.96 -16.53
C PRO A 104 14.11 -12.32 -15.17
N ASP A 105 14.75 -11.15 -15.15
CA ASP A 105 15.03 -10.41 -13.91
C ASP A 105 13.73 -10.17 -13.12
N PRO A 106 13.72 -10.42 -11.79
CA PRO A 106 12.52 -10.28 -10.98
C PRO A 106 12.04 -8.82 -10.93
N LEU A 107 10.75 -8.59 -11.12
CA LEU A 107 10.15 -7.29 -10.86
C LEU A 107 10.02 -7.09 -9.35
N THR A 108 10.76 -6.12 -8.84
CA THR A 108 10.76 -5.74 -7.41
C THR A 108 9.84 -4.56 -7.16
N VAL A 109 8.96 -4.69 -6.17
CA VAL A 109 7.99 -3.67 -5.75
C VAL A 109 8.08 -3.45 -4.25
N LEU A 110 8.12 -2.19 -3.82
CA LEU A 110 8.02 -1.80 -2.42
C LEU A 110 6.62 -1.24 -2.14
N LEU A 111 5.93 -1.82 -1.18
CA LEU A 111 4.62 -1.42 -0.67
C LEU A 111 4.82 -0.83 0.73
N VAL A 112 4.36 0.41 0.95
CA VAL A 112 4.54 1.15 2.21
C VAL A 112 3.18 1.63 2.69
N GLY A 113 2.79 1.23 3.91
CA GLY A 113 1.56 1.71 4.54
C GLY A 113 0.32 1.39 3.71
N THR A 114 0.29 0.24 3.03
CA THR A 114 -0.82 -0.13 2.17
C THR A 114 -2.07 -0.48 2.97
N GLY A 115 -1.89 -0.86 4.23
CA GLY A 115 -2.95 -1.34 5.10
C GLY A 115 -3.36 -2.75 4.72
N ASP A 116 -3.48 -3.12 3.45
CA ASP A 116 -3.95 -4.44 3.02
C ASP A 116 -3.25 -5.01 1.76
N PRO A 117 -3.32 -6.34 1.52
CA PRO A 117 -2.55 -6.98 0.46
C PRO A 117 -3.17 -6.89 -0.95
N ARG A 118 -4.21 -6.06 -1.19
CA ARG A 118 -4.86 -5.98 -2.51
C ARG A 118 -3.93 -5.68 -3.66
N HIS A 119 -2.91 -4.86 -3.42
CA HIS A 119 -1.92 -4.51 -4.44
C HIS A 119 -1.10 -5.73 -4.88
N VAL A 120 -0.82 -6.66 -3.98
CA VAL A 120 -0.08 -7.89 -4.27
C VAL A 120 -0.90 -8.78 -5.19
N PHE A 121 -2.10 -9.20 -4.76
CA PHE A 121 -2.87 -10.16 -5.56
C PHE A 121 -3.50 -9.53 -6.81
N THR A 122 -3.79 -8.22 -6.84
CA THR A 122 -4.21 -7.52 -8.06
C THR A 122 -3.07 -7.50 -9.09
N THR A 123 -1.83 -7.30 -8.64
CA THR A 123 -0.67 -7.35 -9.55
C THR A 123 -0.45 -8.76 -10.06
N LEU A 124 -0.48 -9.77 -9.18
CA LEU A 124 -0.34 -11.19 -9.56
C LEU A 124 -1.40 -11.61 -10.58
N SER A 125 -2.68 -11.29 -10.33
CA SER A 125 -3.78 -11.64 -11.24
C SER A 125 -3.71 -10.93 -12.59
N ARG A 126 -3.09 -9.75 -12.68
CA ARG A 126 -2.90 -9.00 -13.93
C ARG A 126 -1.59 -9.33 -14.66
N ALA A 127 -0.58 -9.86 -13.97
CA ALA A 127 0.73 -10.16 -14.55
C ALA A 127 0.62 -11.05 -15.81
N HIS A 128 -0.25 -12.05 -15.79
CA HIS A 128 -0.50 -12.95 -16.91
C HIS A 128 -1.00 -12.26 -18.19
N ARG A 129 -1.58 -11.05 -18.09
CA ARG A 129 -2.16 -10.34 -19.24
C ARG A 129 -1.14 -9.53 -20.02
N HIS A 130 -0.01 -9.21 -19.42
CA HIS A 130 0.98 -8.30 -19.99
C HIS A 130 2.19 -9.02 -20.58
N GLY A 131 2.07 -10.32 -20.86
CA GLY A 131 3.17 -11.14 -21.42
C GLY A 131 4.32 -11.42 -20.44
N ASN A 132 4.18 -11.00 -19.19
CA ASN A 132 5.18 -11.16 -18.12
C ASN A 132 4.77 -12.25 -17.12
N ALA A 133 4.02 -13.26 -17.59
CA ALA A 133 3.50 -14.34 -16.75
C ALA A 133 4.61 -15.10 -16.00
N ASP A 134 5.77 -15.26 -16.67
CA ASP A 134 6.90 -16.03 -16.16
C ASP A 134 7.94 -15.16 -15.43
N GLN A 135 7.71 -13.84 -15.32
CA GLN A 135 8.60 -12.94 -14.59
C GLN A 135 8.38 -13.09 -13.07
N PRO A 136 9.39 -13.43 -12.27
CA PRO A 136 9.24 -13.50 -10.82
C PRO A 136 8.90 -12.12 -10.23
N LEU A 137 8.00 -12.09 -9.24
CA LEU A 137 7.58 -10.86 -8.57
C LEU A 137 8.01 -10.87 -7.11
N HIS A 138 8.76 -9.85 -6.69
CA HIS A 138 9.19 -9.67 -5.30
C HIS A 138 8.51 -8.45 -4.69
N PHE A 139 7.70 -8.65 -3.65
CA PHE A 139 7.05 -7.57 -2.90
C PHE A 139 7.73 -7.39 -1.54
N TYR A 140 8.26 -6.20 -1.31
CA TYR A 140 8.70 -5.75 0.02
C TYR A 140 7.55 -4.98 0.65
N VAL A 141 7.04 -5.43 1.80
CA VAL A 141 5.91 -4.79 2.48
C VAL A 141 6.40 -4.17 3.77
N HIS A 142 6.19 -2.87 3.93
CA HIS A 142 6.45 -2.13 5.15
C HIS A 142 5.13 -1.57 5.70
N GLU A 143 4.79 -1.99 6.91
CA GLU A 143 3.67 -1.45 7.67
C GLU A 143 4.18 -0.89 9.00
N SER A 144 3.43 0.08 9.54
CA SER A 144 3.80 0.75 10.79
C SER A 144 3.59 -0.14 12.02
N ASN A 145 2.66 -1.10 11.92
CA ASN A 145 2.27 -1.99 13.00
C ASN A 145 2.38 -3.45 12.57
N MET A 146 2.92 -4.30 13.46
CA MET A 146 3.06 -5.74 13.20
C MET A 146 1.72 -6.45 12.99
N VAL A 147 0.63 -5.97 13.60
CA VAL A 147 -0.72 -6.49 13.37
C VAL A 147 -1.12 -6.36 11.90
N GLU A 148 -0.71 -5.29 11.23
CA GLU A 148 -0.99 -5.08 9.80
C GLU A 148 -0.20 -6.07 8.95
N VAL A 149 1.10 -6.25 9.23
CA VAL A 149 1.95 -7.26 8.56
C VAL A 149 1.35 -8.66 8.73
N ALA A 150 0.99 -9.04 9.96
CA ALA A 150 0.37 -10.32 10.26
C ALA A 150 -0.91 -10.54 9.45
N ARG A 151 -1.76 -9.51 9.34
CA ARG A 151 -2.99 -9.55 8.54
C ARG A 151 -2.73 -9.70 7.05
N HIS A 152 -1.72 -9.03 6.48
CA HIS A 152 -1.35 -9.22 5.07
C HIS A 152 -1.00 -10.68 4.79
N VAL A 153 -0.16 -11.26 5.65
CA VAL A 153 0.27 -12.65 5.56
C VAL A 153 -0.93 -13.60 5.65
N LEU A 154 -1.82 -13.39 6.63
CA LEU A 154 -3.03 -14.19 6.78
C LEU A 154 -3.95 -14.09 5.56
N LEU A 155 -4.28 -12.87 5.12
CA LEU A 155 -5.20 -12.65 4.02
C LEU A 155 -4.68 -13.27 2.71
N LEU A 156 -3.37 -13.16 2.44
CA LEU A 156 -2.74 -13.85 1.32
C LEU A 156 -2.79 -15.37 1.48
N ALA A 157 -2.51 -15.90 2.68
CA ALA A 157 -2.59 -17.34 2.93
C ALA A 157 -4.00 -17.91 2.71
N ILE A 158 -5.05 -17.16 3.07
CA ILE A 158 -6.45 -17.53 2.81
C ILE A 158 -6.74 -17.59 1.30
N LEU A 159 -6.11 -16.74 0.48
CA LEU A 159 -6.29 -16.78 -0.97
C LEU A 159 -5.53 -17.94 -1.63
N MET A 160 -4.38 -18.31 -1.04
CA MET A 160 -3.48 -19.34 -1.58
C MET A 160 -3.82 -20.77 -1.14
N THR A 161 -4.62 -20.96 -0.08
CA THR A 161 -5.01 -22.30 0.37
C THR A 161 -5.84 -23.03 -0.67
N ASP A 162 -5.66 -24.34 -0.78
CA ASP A 162 -6.45 -25.26 -1.61
C ASP A 162 -7.56 -25.98 -0.84
N ASP A 163 -7.67 -25.76 0.48
CA ASP A 163 -8.66 -26.38 1.37
C ASP A 163 -10.12 -26.02 1.06
N LEU A 164 -10.34 -24.96 0.28
CA LEU A 164 -11.65 -24.39 -0.01
C LEU A 164 -11.82 -24.04 -1.49
N PRO A 165 -13.04 -24.16 -2.05
CA PRO A 165 -13.35 -23.65 -3.37
C PRO A 165 -13.04 -22.14 -3.49
N PRO A 166 -12.69 -21.63 -4.69
CA PRO A 166 -12.34 -20.22 -4.87
C PRO A 166 -13.39 -19.23 -4.36
N THR A 167 -14.68 -19.52 -4.53
CA THR A 167 -15.78 -18.68 -4.04
C THR A 167 -15.78 -18.59 -2.52
N ASP A 168 -15.66 -19.74 -1.84
CA ASP A 168 -15.61 -19.79 -0.39
C ASP A 168 -14.38 -19.06 0.14
N ARG A 169 -13.21 -19.22 -0.48
CA ARG A 169 -12.01 -18.46 -0.12
C ARG A 169 -12.22 -16.95 -0.19
N MET A 170 -12.90 -16.46 -1.23
CA MET A 170 -13.21 -15.03 -1.31
C MET A 170 -14.21 -14.58 -0.25
N GLU A 171 -15.24 -15.37 0.05
CA GLU A 171 -16.14 -15.04 1.16
C GLU A 171 -15.37 -14.93 2.49
N ARG A 172 -14.50 -15.92 2.79
CA ARG A 172 -13.67 -15.90 4.01
C ARG A 172 -12.70 -14.72 4.00
N PHE A 173 -12.08 -14.43 2.87
CA PHE A 173 -11.20 -13.27 2.71
C PHE A 173 -11.96 -11.98 3.05
N LEU A 174 -13.12 -11.74 2.45
CA LEU A 174 -13.90 -10.52 2.64
C LEU A 174 -14.39 -10.38 4.10
N GLU A 175 -14.81 -11.48 4.72
CA GLU A 175 -15.15 -11.51 6.14
C GLU A 175 -13.96 -11.11 7.02
N VAL A 176 -12.80 -11.78 6.87
CA VAL A 176 -11.60 -11.50 7.66
C VAL A 176 -11.06 -10.11 7.38
N PHE A 177 -11.20 -9.64 6.14
CA PHE A 177 -10.76 -8.34 5.68
C PHE A 177 -11.39 -7.25 6.54
N MET A 178 -12.73 -7.11 6.57
CA MET A 178 -13.34 -5.91 7.15
C MET A 178 -14.70 -6.11 7.84
N ASN A 179 -15.09 -7.35 8.19
CA ASN A 179 -16.19 -7.55 9.13
C ASN A 179 -15.67 -7.53 10.57
N ALA A 180 -16.33 -6.81 11.47
CA ALA A 180 -16.01 -6.80 12.91
C ALA A 180 -16.29 -8.17 13.56
N THR A 181 -17.36 -8.84 13.15
CA THR A 181 -17.69 -10.20 13.57
C THR A 181 -17.76 -11.13 12.35
N VAL A 182 -17.46 -12.41 12.57
CA VAL A 182 -17.35 -13.42 11.51
C VAL A 182 -18.13 -14.68 11.88
N ARG A 183 -18.39 -15.53 10.88
CA ARG A 183 -18.93 -16.88 11.12
C ARG A 183 -17.98 -17.70 12.00
N ASP A 184 -18.50 -18.64 12.80
CA ASP A 184 -17.65 -19.55 13.60
C ASP A 184 -16.64 -20.31 12.75
N SER A 185 -17.07 -20.81 11.58
CA SER A 185 -16.17 -21.48 10.63
C SER A 185 -15.07 -20.56 10.07
N THR A 186 -15.32 -19.25 9.96
CA THR A 186 -14.28 -18.28 9.58
C THR A 186 -13.30 -18.09 10.74
N ALA A 187 -13.78 -17.99 11.98
CA ALA A 187 -12.92 -17.87 13.15
C ALA A 187 -12.05 -19.12 13.36
N GLU A 188 -12.58 -20.30 13.08
CA GLU A 188 -11.84 -21.58 13.06
C GLU A 188 -10.72 -21.57 12.02
N LEU A 189 -11.04 -21.11 10.81
CA LEU A 189 -10.08 -20.99 9.73
C LEU A 189 -8.96 -20.01 10.11
N VAL A 190 -9.30 -18.86 10.69
CA VAL A 190 -8.30 -17.89 11.19
C VAL A 190 -7.41 -18.54 12.24
N GLU A 191 -7.96 -19.21 13.25
CA GLU A 191 -7.17 -19.86 14.30
C GLU A 191 -6.25 -20.96 13.74
N ARG A 192 -6.73 -21.75 12.79
CA ARG A 192 -5.93 -22.78 12.12
C ARG A 192 -4.78 -22.17 11.34
N HIS A 193 -5.03 -21.15 10.51
CA HIS A 193 -3.97 -20.46 9.77
C HIS A 193 -3.00 -19.75 10.71
N ALA A 194 -3.47 -19.16 11.82
CA ALA A 194 -2.62 -18.49 12.79
C ALA A 194 -1.62 -19.45 13.43
N ARG A 195 -2.08 -20.60 13.93
CA ARG A 195 -1.19 -21.63 14.51
C ARG A 195 -0.18 -22.13 13.50
N TRP A 196 -0.63 -22.33 12.27
CA TRP A 196 0.25 -22.75 11.20
C TRP A 196 1.29 -21.66 10.88
N LEU A 197 0.89 -20.40 10.70
CA LEU A 197 1.78 -19.27 10.41
C LEU A 197 2.82 -19.08 11.52
N GLU A 198 2.40 -19.18 12.79
CA GLU A 198 3.30 -19.14 13.94
C GLU A 198 4.38 -20.21 13.85
N ALA A 199 3.99 -21.46 13.58
CA ALA A 199 4.92 -22.57 13.42
C ALA A 199 5.88 -22.36 12.23
N SER A 200 5.39 -21.83 11.11
CA SER A 200 6.23 -21.52 9.94
C SER A 200 7.25 -20.42 10.22
N VAL A 201 6.83 -19.32 10.87
CA VAL A 201 7.76 -18.26 11.29
C VAL A 201 8.80 -18.82 12.25
N GLY A 202 8.39 -19.60 13.25
CA GLY A 202 9.28 -20.27 14.20
C GLY A 202 10.31 -21.19 13.54
N ALA A 203 9.90 -21.99 12.54
CA ALA A 203 10.80 -22.87 11.80
C ALA A 203 11.81 -22.07 10.95
N VAL A 204 11.37 -21.00 10.29
CA VAL A 204 12.27 -20.09 9.52
C VAL A 204 13.33 -19.49 10.45
N PHE A 205 12.94 -19.12 11.65
CA PHE A 205 13.87 -18.60 12.64
C PHE A 205 14.88 -19.60 13.17
N ALA A 206 14.44 -20.83 13.45
CA ALA A 206 15.31 -21.88 13.95
C ALA A 206 16.33 -22.36 12.91
N GLY A 207 16.27 -21.87 11.67
CA GLY A 207 17.04 -22.40 10.55
C GLY A 207 16.51 -23.75 10.06
N GLU A 208 15.31 -24.13 10.50
CA GLU A 208 14.67 -25.41 10.24
C GLU A 208 13.61 -25.33 9.14
N ALA A 209 13.50 -24.21 8.41
CA ALA A 209 12.55 -24.05 7.30
C ALA A 209 12.69 -25.16 6.23
N ASN A 210 13.91 -25.68 6.04
CA ASN A 210 14.22 -26.74 5.09
C ASN A 210 14.24 -28.14 5.75
N ALA A 211 13.86 -28.26 7.02
CA ALA A 211 13.83 -29.55 7.71
C ALA A 211 12.74 -30.45 7.11
N PRO A 212 12.95 -31.78 7.03
CA PRO A 212 11.94 -32.73 6.57
C PRO A 212 10.71 -32.65 7.48
N GLY A 213 9.62 -32.04 6.99
CA GLY A 213 8.38 -31.77 7.74
C GLY A 213 7.99 -30.29 7.80
N ALA A 214 8.96 -29.36 7.77
CA ALA A 214 8.73 -27.91 7.71
C ALA A 214 8.44 -27.43 6.28
N ALA A 215 9.06 -28.07 5.28
CA ALA A 215 8.91 -27.78 3.84
C ALA A 215 7.50 -28.08 3.27
N THR A 216 6.55 -28.51 4.10
CA THR A 216 5.22 -28.92 3.64
C THR A 216 4.26 -27.74 3.46
N HIS A 217 4.58 -26.55 3.99
CA HIS A 217 3.62 -25.45 3.96
C HIS A 217 3.88 -24.44 2.83
N PRO A 218 2.90 -24.14 1.95
CA PRO A 218 3.05 -23.21 0.83
C PRO A 218 3.71 -21.86 1.14
N ALA A 219 3.59 -21.39 2.36
CA ALA A 219 4.02 -20.06 2.75
C ALA A 219 5.47 -19.96 3.24
N THR A 220 6.14 -21.07 3.58
CA THR A 220 7.60 -21.07 3.77
C THR A 220 8.34 -20.74 2.48
N ASN A 221 7.67 -20.95 1.33
CA ASN A 221 8.22 -20.67 0.01
C ASN A 221 7.77 -19.30 -0.54
N VAL A 222 6.76 -18.67 0.06
CA VAL A 222 6.16 -17.41 -0.44
C VAL A 222 6.49 -16.21 0.45
N PHE A 223 6.58 -16.41 1.77
CA PHE A 223 6.89 -15.33 2.70
C PHE A 223 8.33 -15.40 3.19
N ASP A 224 9.09 -14.34 2.94
CA ASP A 224 10.39 -14.13 3.53
C ASP A 224 10.30 -13.12 4.69
N PHE A 225 10.69 -13.57 5.88
CA PHE A 225 10.73 -12.75 7.10
C PHE A 225 12.15 -12.32 7.48
N SER A 226 13.15 -12.59 6.63
CA SER A 226 14.58 -12.34 6.91
C SER A 226 14.89 -10.90 7.32
N LEU A 227 14.17 -9.93 6.74
CA LEU A 227 14.35 -8.49 6.99
C LEU A 227 13.78 -8.01 8.34
N LEU A 228 12.94 -8.81 9.00
CA LEU A 228 12.42 -8.46 10.32
C LEU A 228 13.49 -8.73 11.40
N ARG A 229 13.59 -7.82 12.38
CA ARG A 229 14.45 -8.02 13.55
C ARG A 229 13.88 -9.13 14.44
N PHE A 230 14.71 -9.75 15.29
CA PHE A 230 14.28 -10.80 16.22
C PHE A 230 13.03 -10.39 17.03
N LYS A 231 13.05 -9.17 17.60
CA LYS A 231 11.91 -8.62 18.33
C LYS A 231 10.64 -8.51 17.49
N GLU A 232 10.75 -8.02 16.25
CA GLU A 232 9.60 -7.82 15.36
C GLU A 232 8.96 -9.15 14.96
N LYS A 233 9.77 -10.17 14.78
CA LYS A 233 9.27 -11.50 14.47
C LYS A 233 8.66 -12.19 15.72
N ASP A 234 9.15 -11.93 16.93
CA ASP A 234 8.47 -12.33 18.17
C ASP A 234 7.10 -11.65 18.27
N GLU A 235 7.03 -10.34 18.00
CA GLU A 235 5.78 -9.58 17.93
C GLU A 235 4.82 -10.15 16.85
N LEU A 236 5.35 -10.63 15.73
CA LEU A 236 4.57 -11.29 14.67
C LEU A 236 3.96 -12.61 15.16
N MET A 237 4.75 -13.45 15.82
CA MET A 237 4.26 -14.70 16.43
C MET A 237 3.20 -14.42 17.50
N ASP A 238 3.41 -13.40 18.33
CA ASP A 238 2.43 -12.99 19.33
C ASP A 238 1.12 -12.48 18.71
N CYS A 239 1.19 -11.80 17.57
CA CYS A 239 -0.02 -11.44 16.80
C CYS A 239 -0.81 -12.70 16.41
N PHE A 240 -0.15 -13.73 15.88
CA PHE A 240 -0.81 -14.99 15.51
C PHE A 240 -1.43 -15.70 16.71
N ARG A 241 -0.69 -15.81 17.82
CA ARG A 241 -1.22 -16.37 19.09
C ARG A 241 -2.46 -15.64 19.59
N SER A 242 -2.47 -14.31 19.44
CA SER A 242 -3.55 -13.45 19.92
C SER A 242 -4.91 -13.71 19.24
N TRP A 243 -4.90 -14.38 18.07
CA TRP A 243 -6.08 -14.73 17.30
C TRP A 243 -6.72 -16.05 17.72
N SER A 244 -6.17 -16.75 18.71
CA SER A 244 -6.82 -17.94 19.29
C SER A 244 -8.20 -17.61 19.84
N ARG A 245 -9.14 -18.53 19.63
CA ARG A 245 -10.50 -18.43 20.16
C ARG A 245 -10.56 -18.62 21.67
N ALA A 246 -9.53 -19.23 22.26
CA ALA A 246 -9.43 -19.46 23.71
C ALA A 246 -9.37 -18.16 24.52
N VAL A 247 -8.92 -17.05 23.93
CA VAL A 247 -8.83 -15.75 24.61
C VAL A 247 -10.15 -15.01 24.42
N PRO A 248 -11.02 -14.83 25.43
CA PRO A 248 -12.29 -14.12 25.24
C PRO A 248 -12.07 -12.67 24.79
N PHE A 249 -12.90 -12.18 23.88
CA PHE A 249 -12.87 -10.78 23.45
C PHE A 249 -14.27 -10.34 23.03
N ASP A 250 -14.75 -9.26 23.65
CA ASP A 250 -16.03 -8.65 23.33
C ASP A 250 -15.84 -7.59 22.23
N MET A 251 -16.11 -8.00 20.99
CA MET A 251 -15.96 -7.13 19.83
C MET A 251 -16.98 -5.99 19.83
N ASP A 252 -18.21 -6.25 20.27
CA ASP A 252 -19.27 -5.26 20.25
C ASP A 252 -18.96 -4.14 21.24
N MET A 253 -18.53 -4.47 22.45
CA MET A 253 -18.08 -3.49 23.43
C MET A 253 -16.85 -2.71 22.95
N ALA A 254 -15.86 -3.37 22.33
CA ALA A 254 -14.68 -2.69 21.83
C ALA A 254 -15.01 -1.70 20.70
N ARG A 255 -15.89 -2.09 19.79
CA ARG A 255 -16.37 -1.26 18.70
C ARG A 255 -17.25 -0.11 19.20
N ASP A 256 -18.18 -0.36 20.12
CA ASP A 256 -19.02 0.65 20.75
C ASP A 256 -18.18 1.72 21.46
N ARG A 257 -17.17 1.32 22.24
CA ARG A 257 -16.21 2.26 22.86
C ARG A 257 -15.52 3.16 21.85
N ARG A 258 -15.07 2.59 20.73
CA ARG A 258 -14.43 3.37 19.67
C ARG A 258 -15.40 4.33 18.98
N GLN A 259 -16.62 3.88 18.70
CA GLN A 259 -17.66 4.73 18.12
C GLN A 259 -18.05 5.87 19.07
N ARG A 260 -18.19 5.61 20.37
CA ARG A 260 -18.44 6.65 21.38
C ARG A 260 -17.32 7.68 21.40
N LYS A 261 -16.06 7.24 21.38
CA LYS A 261 -14.92 8.15 21.29
C LYS A 261 -14.94 9.01 20.01
N TYR A 262 -15.35 8.44 18.88
CA TYR A 262 -15.36 9.15 17.59
C TYR A 262 -16.54 10.12 17.46
N TYR A 263 -17.75 9.67 17.76
CA TYR A 263 -18.96 10.49 17.62
C TYR A 263 -19.13 11.49 18.76
N ASP A 264 -18.56 11.17 19.93
CA ASP A 264 -18.66 11.93 21.17
C ASP A 264 -20.13 12.24 21.51
N ASP A 265 -20.46 13.50 21.82
CA ASP A 265 -21.82 13.97 22.10
C ASP A 265 -22.85 13.61 21.01
N ARG A 266 -22.40 13.30 19.78
CA ARG A 266 -23.28 12.95 18.65
C ARG A 266 -23.55 11.46 18.53
N PHE A 267 -23.04 10.63 19.45
CA PHE A 267 -23.15 9.17 19.37
C PHE A 267 -24.60 8.68 19.28
N ASP A 268 -25.51 9.30 20.04
CA ASP A 268 -26.94 8.94 20.03
C ASP A 268 -27.63 9.34 18.71
N HIS A 269 -27.10 10.35 18.02
CA HIS A 269 -27.58 10.83 16.72
C HIS A 269 -26.77 10.26 15.54
N ARG A 270 -25.91 9.25 15.75
CA ARG A 270 -24.99 8.74 14.72
C ARG A 270 -25.67 8.27 13.43
N ARG A 271 -26.93 7.82 13.48
CA ARG A 271 -27.69 7.44 12.28
C ARG A 271 -27.81 8.60 11.29
N ASN A 272 -28.01 9.82 11.78
CA ASN A 272 -28.09 11.02 10.94
C ASN A 272 -26.70 11.35 10.35
N LEU A 273 -25.63 11.12 11.12
CA LEU A 273 -24.26 11.30 10.64
C LEU A 273 -23.87 10.28 9.57
N VAL A 274 -24.35 9.03 9.68
CA VAL A 274 -24.16 8.00 8.66
C VAL A 274 -24.82 8.41 7.34
N ASP A 275 -26.05 8.91 7.40
CA ASP A 275 -26.77 9.42 6.23
C ASP A 275 -26.06 10.60 5.57
N TRP A 276 -25.63 11.57 6.38
CA TRP A 276 -24.89 12.72 5.91
C TRP A 276 -23.53 12.33 5.29
N ASP A 277 -22.76 11.47 5.95
CA ASP A 277 -21.46 11.01 5.44
C ASP A 277 -21.61 10.27 4.10
N TYR A 278 -22.69 9.51 3.92
CA TYR A 278 -22.95 8.84 2.65
C TYR A 278 -23.16 9.84 1.50
N HIS A 279 -24.15 10.73 1.62
CA HIS A 279 -24.50 11.65 0.54
C HIS A 279 -23.38 12.68 0.28
N MET A 280 -22.74 13.18 1.35
CA MET A 280 -21.75 14.26 1.24
C MET A 280 -20.34 13.78 0.97
N ARG A 281 -20.02 12.50 1.20
CA ARG A 281 -18.67 11.96 0.97
C ARG A 281 -18.66 10.84 -0.06
N VAL A 282 -19.47 9.81 0.12
CA VAL A 282 -19.46 8.62 -0.76
C VAL A 282 -20.08 8.96 -2.13
N GLU A 283 -21.31 9.45 -2.14
CA GLU A 283 -22.01 9.81 -3.37
C GLU A 283 -21.35 11.01 -4.06
N ALA A 284 -21.01 12.05 -3.29
CA ALA A 284 -20.31 13.23 -3.81
C ALA A 284 -18.93 12.91 -4.43
N ALA A 285 -18.26 11.84 -3.99
CA ALA A 285 -17.02 11.35 -4.60
C ALA A 285 -17.25 10.49 -5.86
N GLY A 286 -18.49 10.32 -6.31
CA GLY A 286 -18.84 9.52 -7.48
C GLY A 286 -18.90 8.02 -7.22
N ALA A 287 -18.87 7.58 -5.95
CA ALA A 287 -18.90 6.16 -5.58
C ALA A 287 -20.34 5.63 -5.39
N GLY A 288 -21.28 6.07 -6.22
CA GLY A 288 -22.72 5.74 -6.13
C GLY A 288 -23.06 4.26 -6.29
N VAL A 289 -22.14 3.44 -6.82
CA VAL A 289 -22.24 1.97 -6.83
C VAL A 289 -22.36 1.39 -5.41
N ILE A 290 -21.79 2.05 -4.41
CA ILE A 290 -21.95 1.67 -3.01
C ILE A 290 -23.37 2.03 -2.59
N HIS A 291 -24.25 1.05 -2.48
CA HIS A 291 -25.64 1.31 -2.10
C HIS A 291 -25.76 1.72 -0.61
N PHE A 292 -26.54 2.77 -0.34
CA PHE A 292 -26.74 3.34 1.00
C PHE A 292 -27.06 2.28 2.08
N LYS A 293 -27.97 1.33 1.80
CA LYS A 293 -28.33 0.26 2.75
C LYS A 293 -27.12 -0.53 3.25
N HIS A 294 -26.18 -0.88 2.38
CA HIS A 294 -24.98 -1.64 2.77
C HIS A 294 -24.02 -0.77 3.58
N PHE A 295 -23.79 0.47 3.12
CA PHE A 295 -22.99 1.45 3.86
C PHE A 295 -23.53 1.70 5.27
N ALA A 296 -24.83 1.96 5.39
CA ALA A 296 -25.47 2.23 6.67
C ALA A 296 -25.49 1.00 7.59
N GLN A 297 -25.79 -0.19 7.04
CA GLN A 297 -25.74 -1.45 7.78
C GLN A 297 -24.34 -1.70 8.34
N TRP A 298 -23.30 -1.55 7.53
CA TRP A 298 -21.92 -1.70 7.97
C TRP A 298 -21.53 -0.67 9.04
N ARG A 299 -21.84 0.62 8.84
CA ARG A 299 -21.56 1.68 9.82
C ARG A 299 -22.22 1.41 11.17
N LEU A 300 -23.37 0.74 11.20
CA LEU A 300 -24.09 0.45 12.44
C LEU A 300 -23.68 -0.90 13.06
N ALA A 301 -23.59 -1.97 12.28
CA ALA A 301 -23.35 -3.33 12.77
C ALA A 301 -21.88 -3.78 12.69
N GLY A 302 -21.06 -3.17 11.84
CA GLY A 302 -19.66 -3.55 11.64
C GLY A 302 -19.45 -4.72 10.68
N VAL A 303 -20.51 -5.24 10.06
CA VAL A 303 -20.45 -6.31 9.06
C VAL A 303 -20.61 -5.69 7.68
N ALA A 304 -19.54 -5.70 6.88
CA ALA A 304 -19.51 -5.12 5.55
C ALA A 304 -19.97 -6.08 4.46
N TYR A 305 -19.53 -7.34 4.58
CA TYR A 305 -19.73 -8.40 3.60
C TYR A 305 -20.58 -9.51 4.23
N PRO A 306 -21.91 -9.33 4.31
CA PRO A 306 -22.80 -10.38 4.77
C PRO A 306 -22.95 -11.47 3.70
N VAL A 307 -22.78 -12.72 4.10
CA VAL A 307 -23.00 -13.91 3.28
C VAL A 307 -24.38 -14.50 3.59
N ARG A 308 -25.31 -14.38 2.63
CA ARG A 308 -26.64 -15.02 2.68
C ARG A 308 -27.34 -14.79 4.04
N GLU A 309 -27.89 -15.86 4.63
CA GLU A 309 -28.56 -15.86 5.94
C GLU A 309 -27.63 -16.27 7.09
N ALA A 310 -26.31 -16.12 6.92
CA ALA A 310 -25.36 -16.51 7.95
C ALA A 310 -25.40 -15.59 9.18
N THR A 311 -25.06 -16.16 10.33
CA THR A 311 -24.83 -15.45 11.59
C THR A 311 -23.34 -15.21 11.83
N TYR A 312 -23.02 -14.16 12.58
CA TYR A 312 -21.63 -13.75 12.86
C TYR A 312 -21.37 -13.72 14.37
N PRO A 313 -21.37 -14.87 15.06
CA PRO A 313 -21.25 -14.93 16.51
C PRO A 313 -19.83 -14.67 17.02
N ALA A 314 -18.80 -14.85 16.19
CA ALA A 314 -17.40 -14.80 16.63
C ALA A 314 -16.77 -13.42 16.36
N PRO A 315 -15.90 -12.92 17.25
CA PRO A 315 -15.17 -11.68 17.02
C PRO A 315 -14.10 -11.87 15.92
N ASN A 316 -13.97 -10.91 15.01
CA ASN A 316 -12.85 -10.88 14.09
C ASN A 316 -11.58 -10.39 14.81
N ARG A 317 -10.86 -11.33 15.41
CA ARG A 317 -9.65 -11.06 16.21
C ARG A 317 -8.51 -10.44 15.41
N THR A 318 -8.55 -10.62 14.10
CA THR A 318 -7.53 -10.06 13.20
C THR A 318 -7.63 -8.54 13.14
N LEU A 319 -8.78 -7.93 13.48
CA LEU A 319 -8.94 -6.46 13.55
C LEU A 319 -8.65 -5.91 14.96
N VAL A 320 -8.14 -6.75 15.86
CA VAL A 320 -7.84 -6.38 17.24
C VAL A 320 -6.34 -6.19 17.40
N GLY A 321 -5.98 -5.16 18.16
CA GLY A 321 -4.58 -4.83 18.42
C GLY A 321 -4.45 -3.99 19.68
N TYR A 322 -3.21 -3.66 20.02
CA TYR A 322 -2.92 -2.76 21.14
C TYR A 322 -2.62 -1.37 20.61
N ALA A 323 -3.23 -0.36 21.23
CA ALA A 323 -2.79 1.02 21.05
C ALA A 323 -2.32 1.57 22.38
N ARG A 324 -1.22 2.30 22.29
CA ARG A 324 -0.60 3.00 23.40
C ARG A 324 -1.37 4.29 23.64
N GLY A 325 -1.96 4.42 24.82
CA GLY A 325 -2.63 5.63 25.28
C GLY A 325 -1.95 6.19 26.52
N THR A 326 -2.27 7.44 26.84
CA THR A 326 -1.89 8.07 28.11
C THR A 326 -3.14 8.20 28.98
N THR A 327 -3.08 7.79 30.24
CA THR A 327 -4.18 7.99 31.18
C THR A 327 -4.39 9.47 31.45
N ARG A 328 -5.64 9.84 31.77
CA ARG A 328 -6.02 11.21 32.12
C ARG A 328 -5.94 11.41 33.64
N GLU A 329 -4.74 11.31 34.20
CA GLU A 329 -4.55 11.44 35.66
C GLU A 329 -4.58 12.91 36.09
N PHE A 330 -3.90 13.78 35.36
CA PHE A 330 -3.97 15.23 35.55
C PHE A 330 -3.70 15.96 34.22
N LYS A 331 -4.13 17.23 34.15
CA LYS A 331 -3.76 18.11 33.02
C LYS A 331 -2.58 18.96 33.42
N ASP A 332 -1.59 19.10 32.54
CA ASP A 332 -0.48 20.01 32.77
C ASP A 332 -0.87 21.47 32.50
N ARG A 333 0.11 22.38 32.65
CA ARG A 333 -0.09 23.83 32.46
C ARG A 333 -0.45 24.21 31.02
N ASN A 334 -0.23 23.32 30.06
CA ASN A 334 -0.57 23.48 28.66
C ASN A 334 -1.92 22.81 28.31
N MET A 335 -2.67 22.35 29.31
CA MET A 335 -3.91 21.59 29.17
C MET A 335 -3.75 20.20 28.52
N ASP A 336 -2.52 19.69 28.44
CA ASP A 336 -2.27 18.35 27.91
C ASP A 336 -2.55 17.29 28.99
N ASP A 337 -3.23 16.22 28.60
CA ASP A 337 -3.48 15.07 29.47
C ASP A 337 -2.13 14.38 29.79
N LYS A 338 -1.73 14.39 31.05
CA LYS A 338 -0.58 13.65 31.59
C LYS A 338 -1.05 12.49 32.46
N GLY A 339 -0.35 11.38 32.33
CA GLY A 339 -0.59 10.18 33.11
C GLY A 339 0.35 9.06 32.69
N ARG A 340 0.06 7.87 33.16
CA ARG A 340 0.77 6.65 32.80
C ARG A 340 0.46 6.29 31.35
N THR A 341 1.50 5.82 30.66
CA THR A 341 1.26 5.14 29.41
C THR A 341 0.63 3.77 29.69
N VAL A 342 -0.49 3.49 29.05
CA VAL A 342 -1.21 2.22 29.13
C VAL A 342 -1.47 1.71 27.73
N ASP A 343 -1.16 0.43 27.49
CA ASP A 343 -1.55 -0.25 26.26
C ASP A 343 -2.97 -0.80 26.42
N SER A 344 -3.87 -0.36 25.54
CA SER A 344 -5.26 -0.80 25.54
C SER A 344 -5.51 -1.68 24.32
N ARG A 345 -6.05 -2.87 24.58
CA ARG A 345 -6.50 -3.79 23.53
C ARG A 345 -7.85 -3.30 23.01
N GLY A 346 -7.96 -3.07 21.71
CA GLY A 346 -9.15 -2.50 21.09
C GLY A 346 -9.40 -2.97 19.66
N TYR A 347 -10.55 -2.57 19.11
CA TYR A 347 -10.93 -2.80 17.72
C TYR A 347 -10.37 -1.69 16.82
N TRP A 348 -9.60 -2.06 15.80
CA TRP A 348 -8.89 -1.15 14.90
C TRP A 348 -9.38 -1.14 13.45
N GLY A 349 -10.45 -1.88 13.12
CA GLY A 349 -11.07 -1.82 11.79
C GLY A 349 -11.73 -0.47 11.49
N ASP A 350 -11.96 -0.16 10.21
CA ASP A 350 -12.59 1.10 9.81
C ASP A 350 -14.00 1.24 10.42
N ILE A 351 -14.37 2.48 10.72
CA ILE A 351 -15.71 2.86 11.16
C ILE A 351 -16.27 4.02 10.35
N ILE A 352 -15.55 4.57 9.36
CA ILE A 352 -15.86 5.80 8.60
C ILE A 352 -16.00 5.55 7.10
N ASN A 353 -14.92 5.20 6.42
CA ASN A 353 -14.83 5.31 4.96
C ASN A 353 -15.46 4.12 4.23
N SER A 354 -15.63 2.99 4.91
CA SER A 354 -16.14 1.72 4.40
C SER A 354 -15.12 0.93 3.59
N PRO A 355 -15.15 -0.41 3.69
CA PRO A 355 -14.19 -1.24 2.99
C PRO A 355 -14.51 -1.40 1.50
N TYR A 356 -15.67 -0.90 1.05
CA TYR A 356 -16.17 -1.07 -0.31
C TYR A 356 -15.31 -0.35 -1.35
N HIS A 357 -14.61 0.73 -0.98
CA HIS A 357 -13.67 1.40 -1.88
C HIS A 357 -12.50 0.51 -2.33
N CYS A 358 -12.22 -0.57 -1.59
CA CYS A 358 -11.09 -1.45 -1.91
C CYS A 358 -11.35 -2.30 -3.14
N PHE A 359 -12.60 -2.73 -3.36
CA PHE A 359 -12.96 -3.70 -4.41
C PHE A 359 -14.22 -3.32 -5.20
N GLY A 360 -14.98 -2.33 -4.76
CA GLY A 360 -16.33 -2.04 -5.26
C GLY A 360 -16.45 -0.77 -6.09
N THR A 361 -15.44 0.11 -6.12
CA THR A 361 -15.54 1.41 -6.82
C THR A 361 -14.65 1.52 -8.05
N SER A 362 -13.87 0.49 -8.38
CA SER A 362 -13.06 0.44 -9.59
C SER A 362 -13.04 -0.99 -10.13
N ALA A 363 -13.33 -1.11 -11.42
CA ALA A 363 -13.40 -2.36 -12.15
C ALA A 363 -13.07 -2.05 -13.60
N GLU A 364 -12.41 -2.98 -14.26
CA GLU A 364 -12.04 -2.84 -15.67
C GLU A 364 -13.25 -2.99 -16.59
N GLU A 365 -14.23 -3.78 -16.17
CA GLU A 365 -15.48 -4.01 -16.87
C GLU A 365 -16.55 -3.04 -16.34
N PRO A 366 -16.86 -1.94 -17.07
CA PRO A 366 -17.78 -0.93 -16.56
C PRO A 366 -19.21 -1.44 -16.44
N SER A 367 -19.57 -2.56 -17.08
CA SER A 367 -20.89 -3.17 -16.94
C SER A 367 -21.17 -3.70 -15.54
N LEU A 368 -20.14 -3.96 -14.73
CA LEU A 368 -20.29 -4.41 -13.35
C LEU A 368 -20.84 -3.32 -12.41
N PHE A 369 -20.88 -2.07 -12.87
CA PHE A 369 -21.40 -0.91 -12.13
C PHE A 369 -22.81 -0.49 -12.52
N LYS A 370 -23.45 -1.23 -13.43
CA LYS A 370 -24.77 -0.89 -13.99
C LYS A 370 -25.90 -1.57 -13.24
#